data_AF-A0A3A4R6U6-F1
#
_entry.id   AF-A0A3A4R6U6-F1
#
_cell.length_a   1.000
_cell.length_b   1.000
_cell.length_c   1.000
_cell.angle_alpha   90.00
_cell.angle_beta   90.00
_cell.angle_gamma   90.00
#
_symmetry.space_group_name_H-M   'P 1'
#
loop_
_entity.id
_entity.type
_entity.pdbx_description
1 polymer ?
#
loop_
_entity_poly.entity_id
_entity_poly.type
_entity_poly.pdbx_seq_one_letter_code
_entity_poly.pdbx_strand_id
1 'polypeptide(L)'
;MEGLLTTGEIVNPCDFLFGEILGGLNCDVINPRFWYSGDPVIKQGWLCKVRDDKTDLLSTENFTLIRNQPVDIIVAYTVGHGTDHLSSITDGRNKVRKLFEIYEQNFPGSYTPPNYEEIYPKEFSLSQNYPNPFNPSTTIKFTVPLDVKRETSNTKLVVYDILGREVKTLVNENRAPGSYEITFDASQLASGVYFYRLTSGDFMQTKKMILIR
;
A
#
# COMPACT_ATOMS: atom_id res chain seq x y z
N MET A 1 12.07 -4.98 -22.95
CA MET A 1 11.19 -6.07 -22.49
C MET A 1 11.03 -7.00 -23.67
N GLU A 2 11.54 -8.22 -23.54
CA GLU A 2 11.30 -9.28 -24.50
C GLU A 2 10.45 -10.33 -23.81
N GLY A 3 9.35 -10.70 -24.46
CA GLY A 3 8.50 -11.77 -23.99
C GLY A 3 9.12 -13.13 -24.25
N LEU A 4 10.11 -13.49 -23.44
CA LEU A 4 10.82 -14.76 -23.56
C LEU A 4 10.05 -15.88 -22.84
N LEU A 5 10.23 -17.11 -23.31
CA LEU A 5 9.84 -18.32 -22.60
C LEU A 5 10.73 -18.52 -21.38
N THR A 6 10.34 -19.43 -20.48
CA THR A 6 11.18 -19.88 -19.36
C THR A 6 12.51 -20.50 -19.81
N THR A 7 12.61 -20.89 -21.08
CA THR A 7 13.83 -21.37 -21.74
C THR A 7 14.75 -20.25 -22.25
N GLY A 8 14.29 -18.98 -22.21
CA GLY A 8 15.01 -17.82 -22.74
C GLY A 8 14.80 -17.57 -24.24
N GLU A 9 13.98 -18.37 -24.91
CA GLU A 9 13.68 -18.23 -26.34
C GLU A 9 12.53 -17.26 -26.59
N ILE A 10 12.52 -16.61 -27.76
CA ILE A 10 11.43 -15.74 -28.20
C ILE A 10 10.19 -16.60 -28.45
N VAL A 11 9.03 -16.17 -27.91
CA VAL A 11 7.76 -16.83 -28.20
C VAL A 11 7.41 -16.70 -29.67
N ASN A 12 7.05 -17.80 -30.33
CA ASN A 12 6.54 -17.80 -31.68
C ASN A 12 4.99 -17.72 -31.68
N PRO A 13 4.37 -16.61 -32.13
CA PRO A 13 2.91 -16.46 -32.11
C PRO A 13 2.17 -17.47 -32.99
N CYS A 14 2.86 -18.10 -33.96
CA CYS A 14 2.28 -19.11 -34.84
C CYS A 14 2.00 -20.45 -34.13
N ASP A 15 2.85 -20.83 -33.17
CA ASP A 15 2.80 -22.14 -32.52
C ASP A 15 2.52 -22.05 -31.00
N PHE A 16 2.43 -20.83 -30.46
CA PHE A 16 2.26 -20.65 -29.03
C PHE A 16 0.88 -21.13 -28.52
N LEU A 17 0.92 -22.16 -27.69
CA LEU A 17 -0.27 -22.88 -27.22
C LEU A 17 -1.30 -22.00 -26.52
N PHE A 18 -0.86 -20.94 -25.85
CA PHE A 18 -1.73 -20.09 -25.01
C PHE A 18 -2.28 -18.86 -25.75
N GLY A 19 -1.85 -18.64 -27.00
CA GLY A 19 -2.30 -17.54 -27.83
C GLY A 19 -3.26 -17.96 -28.95
N GLU A 20 -4.01 -16.98 -29.44
CA GLU A 20 -4.71 -17.03 -30.72
C GLU A 20 -4.55 -15.70 -31.45
N ILE A 21 -4.50 -15.75 -32.79
CA ILE A 21 -4.41 -14.56 -33.62
C ILE A 21 -5.77 -14.33 -34.26
N LEU A 22 -6.35 -13.16 -34.00
CA LEU A 22 -7.69 -12.78 -34.46
C LEU A 22 -7.61 -11.58 -35.41
N GLY A 23 -8.72 -11.31 -36.11
CA GLY A 23 -8.84 -10.18 -37.04
C GLY A 23 -8.22 -10.43 -38.43
N GLY A 24 -8.06 -11.70 -38.83
CA GLY A 24 -7.57 -12.08 -40.16
C GLY A 24 -6.08 -11.82 -40.40
N LEU A 25 -5.31 -11.60 -39.33
CA LEU A 25 -3.88 -11.35 -39.38
C LEU A 25 -3.10 -12.67 -39.48
N ASN A 26 -1.99 -12.65 -40.23
CA ASN A 26 -1.03 -13.75 -40.25
C ASN A 26 -0.09 -13.65 -39.03
N CYS A 27 0.38 -14.77 -38.50
CA CYS A 27 1.32 -14.79 -37.40
C CYS A 27 2.67 -14.16 -37.71
N ASP A 28 3.10 -14.15 -38.98
CA ASP A 28 4.35 -13.52 -39.41
C ASP A 28 4.39 -11.99 -39.21
N VAL A 29 3.22 -11.34 -39.14
CA VAL A 29 3.11 -9.89 -38.90
C VAL A 29 2.93 -9.55 -37.41
N ILE A 30 2.78 -10.56 -36.56
CA ILE A 30 2.64 -10.37 -35.12
C ILE A 30 4.02 -10.15 -34.53
N ASN A 31 4.18 -9.06 -33.80
CA ASN A 31 5.42 -8.80 -33.08
C ASN A 31 5.56 -9.78 -31.90
N PRO A 32 6.49 -10.74 -31.94
CA PRO A 32 6.65 -11.76 -30.91
C PRO A 32 7.28 -11.20 -29.63
N ARG A 33 7.79 -9.96 -29.68
CA ARG A 33 8.51 -9.32 -28.57
C ARG A 33 7.59 -9.02 -27.39
N PHE A 34 6.28 -8.90 -27.62
CA PHE A 34 5.29 -8.59 -26.59
C PHE A 34 4.23 -9.69 -26.56
N TRP A 35 4.03 -10.28 -25.39
CA TRP A 35 3.00 -11.28 -25.20
C TRP A 35 1.63 -10.66 -25.44
N TYR A 36 0.84 -11.32 -26.29
CA TYR A 36 -0.54 -10.96 -26.61
C TYR A 36 -0.70 -9.49 -27.06
N SER A 37 0.03 -9.10 -28.10
CA SER A 37 0.05 -7.77 -28.70
C SER A 37 -1.23 -7.35 -29.45
N GLY A 38 -2.38 -7.93 -29.13
CA GLY A 38 -3.69 -7.64 -29.72
C GLY A 38 -4.60 -6.76 -28.87
N ASP A 39 -5.67 -6.28 -29.48
CA ASP A 39 -6.76 -5.56 -28.83
C ASP A 39 -7.89 -6.54 -28.45
N PRO A 40 -8.16 -6.75 -27.14
CA PRO A 40 -9.18 -7.68 -26.68
C PRO A 40 -10.61 -7.16 -26.85
N VAL A 41 -10.80 -5.84 -27.03
CA VAL A 41 -12.12 -5.22 -27.18
C VAL A 41 -12.65 -5.46 -28.59
N ILE A 42 -11.83 -5.20 -29.60
CA ILE A 42 -12.20 -5.40 -31.02
C ILE A 42 -11.80 -6.79 -31.55
N LYS A 43 -11.17 -7.62 -30.72
CA LYS A 43 -10.71 -8.98 -31.06
C LYS A 43 -9.79 -9.02 -32.28
N GLN A 44 -8.74 -8.21 -32.25
CA GLN A 44 -7.77 -8.12 -33.34
C GLN A 44 -6.35 -8.32 -32.80
N GLY A 45 -5.49 -9.02 -33.54
CA GLY A 45 -4.11 -9.27 -33.13
C GLY A 45 -3.97 -10.53 -32.29
N TRP A 46 -2.85 -10.64 -31.57
CA TRP A 46 -2.50 -11.81 -30.78
C TRP A 46 -3.09 -11.69 -29.37
N LEU A 47 -3.98 -12.59 -28.98
CA LEU A 47 -4.69 -12.56 -27.70
C LEU A 47 -4.46 -13.85 -26.91
N CYS A 48 -4.50 -13.74 -25.58
CA CYS A 48 -4.48 -14.91 -24.71
C CYS A 48 -5.84 -15.61 -24.77
N LYS A 49 -5.85 -16.92 -25.04
CA LYS A 49 -7.09 -17.71 -25.12
C LYS A 49 -7.37 -18.56 -23.88
N VAL A 50 -6.44 -18.59 -22.93
CA VAL A 50 -6.53 -19.44 -21.73
C VAL A 50 -7.02 -18.63 -20.54
N ARG A 51 -7.89 -19.24 -19.73
CA ARG A 51 -8.50 -18.63 -18.54
C ARG A 51 -7.91 -19.19 -17.24
N ASP A 52 -6.59 -19.22 -17.17
CA ASP A 52 -5.85 -19.68 -15.99
C ASP A 52 -4.89 -18.58 -15.52
N ASP A 53 -4.46 -18.65 -14.26
CA ASP A 53 -3.37 -17.81 -13.75
C ASP A 53 -2.11 -18.06 -14.60
N LYS A 54 -1.58 -16.99 -15.17
CA LYS A 54 -0.31 -17.00 -15.92
C LYS A 54 0.74 -16.26 -15.12
N THR A 55 1.89 -16.91 -14.97
CA THR A 55 3.11 -16.28 -14.45
C THR A 55 4.03 -16.05 -15.63
N ASP A 56 4.13 -14.80 -16.07
CA ASP A 56 5.01 -14.42 -17.16
C ASP A 56 6.25 -13.77 -16.58
N LEU A 57 7.43 -14.27 -16.96
CA LEU A 57 8.70 -13.69 -16.55
C LEU A 57 9.12 -12.66 -17.60
N LEU A 58 8.92 -11.38 -17.31
CA LEU A 58 9.46 -10.30 -18.10
C LEU A 58 10.90 -10.05 -17.63
N SER A 59 11.89 -10.47 -18.42
CA SER A 59 13.27 -10.07 -18.20
C SER A 59 13.68 -8.96 -19.17
N THR A 60 14.66 -8.19 -18.75
CA THR A 60 15.40 -7.29 -19.63
C THR A 60 16.85 -7.78 -19.63
N GLU A 61 17.55 -7.69 -20.77
CA GLU A 61 18.99 -7.97 -20.79
C GLU A 61 19.79 -6.98 -19.91
N ASN A 62 21.09 -7.23 -19.75
CA ASN A 62 22.01 -6.49 -18.89
C ASN A 62 21.81 -4.96 -18.94
N PHE A 63 21.77 -4.32 -17.77
CA PHE A 63 21.95 -2.89 -17.68
C PHE A 63 22.71 -2.49 -16.41
N THR A 64 23.34 -1.32 -16.44
CA THR A 64 24.25 -0.80 -15.40
C THR A 64 23.75 0.56 -14.96
N LEU A 65 24.03 0.91 -13.69
CA LEU A 65 23.36 2.01 -13.03
C LEU A 65 24.27 3.07 -12.36
N ILE A 66 24.53 4.15 -13.10
CA ILE A 66 25.35 5.35 -12.81
C ILE A 66 24.45 6.61 -12.70
N ARG A 67 24.91 7.77 -12.21
CA ARG A 67 24.18 9.06 -12.34
C ARG A 67 23.98 9.37 -13.84
N ASN A 68 22.75 9.53 -14.37
CA ASN A 68 22.41 9.40 -15.82
C ASN A 68 22.52 7.96 -16.38
N GLN A 69 22.27 6.96 -15.56
CA GLN A 69 21.97 5.58 -15.95
C GLN A 69 20.83 5.07 -15.03
N PRO A 70 20.02 4.05 -15.41
CA PRO A 70 18.92 3.47 -14.60
C PRO A 70 19.12 2.03 -14.04
N VAL A 71 18.35 1.65 -12.98
CA VAL A 71 18.46 0.47 -12.06
C VAL A 71 17.44 -0.62 -12.27
N ASP A 72 17.76 -1.81 -11.74
CA ASP A 72 16.94 -3.02 -11.64
C ASP A 72 15.62 -2.69 -10.96
N ILE A 73 14.59 -2.64 -11.79
CA ILE A 73 13.21 -2.49 -11.35
C ILE A 73 12.56 -3.86 -11.51
N ILE A 74 12.34 -4.53 -10.39
CA ILE A 74 11.57 -5.77 -10.35
C ILE A 74 10.14 -5.38 -10.01
N VAL A 75 9.30 -5.32 -11.03
CA VAL A 75 7.87 -5.03 -10.87
C VAL A 75 7.10 -6.33 -10.97
N ALA A 76 6.29 -6.59 -9.96
CA ALA A 76 5.41 -7.74 -9.95
C ALA A 76 3.97 -7.23 -9.78
N TYR A 77 3.17 -7.36 -10.84
CA TYR A 77 1.76 -7.02 -10.80
C TYR A 77 0.97 -8.27 -10.50
N THR A 78 0.23 -8.28 -9.40
CA THR A 78 -0.59 -9.42 -9.01
C THR A 78 -2.02 -8.97 -8.76
N VAL A 79 -2.97 -9.75 -9.28
CA VAL A 79 -4.40 -9.52 -9.11
C VAL A 79 -4.97 -10.72 -8.38
N GLY A 80 -5.60 -10.44 -7.23
CA GLY A 80 -6.42 -11.41 -6.52
C GLY A 80 -7.83 -11.42 -7.11
N HIS A 81 -8.33 -12.59 -7.48
CA HIS A 81 -9.69 -12.75 -7.97
C HIS A 81 -10.37 -13.91 -7.23
N GLY A 82 -11.27 -13.56 -6.32
CA GLY A 82 -12.12 -14.49 -5.61
C GLY A 82 -13.56 -14.44 -6.10
N THR A 83 -14.41 -15.26 -5.50
CA THR A 83 -15.85 -15.30 -5.81
C THR A 83 -16.63 -14.07 -5.34
N ASP A 84 -16.01 -13.25 -4.49
CA ASP A 84 -16.55 -12.01 -3.95
C ASP A 84 -15.41 -11.02 -3.60
N HIS A 85 -15.75 -9.82 -3.12
CA HIS A 85 -14.80 -8.76 -2.82
C HIS A 85 -13.85 -9.10 -1.64
N LEU A 86 -14.29 -9.87 -0.65
CA LEU A 86 -13.46 -10.26 0.51
C LEU A 86 -12.53 -11.42 0.15
N SER A 87 -13.03 -12.40 -0.60
CA SER A 87 -12.20 -13.51 -1.10
C SER A 87 -11.17 -13.03 -2.12
N SER A 88 -11.48 -12.00 -2.93
CA SER A 88 -10.49 -11.35 -3.82
C SER A 88 -9.35 -10.67 -3.05
N ILE A 89 -9.64 -10.01 -1.92
CA ILE A 89 -8.60 -9.44 -1.04
C ILE A 89 -7.74 -10.56 -0.43
N THR A 90 -8.38 -11.66 -0.04
CA THR A 90 -7.69 -12.81 0.57
C THR A 90 -6.77 -13.50 -0.45
N ASP A 91 -7.27 -13.73 -1.66
CA ASP A 91 -6.50 -14.28 -2.77
C ASP A 91 -5.33 -13.37 -3.15
N GLY A 92 -5.57 -12.05 -3.25
CA GLY A 92 -4.53 -11.07 -3.50
C GLY A 92 -3.41 -11.11 -2.45
N ARG A 93 -3.76 -11.19 -1.17
CA ARG A 93 -2.77 -11.34 -0.08
C ARG A 93 -1.96 -12.64 -0.20
N ASN A 94 -2.62 -13.75 -0.53
CA ASN A 94 -1.95 -15.03 -0.70
C ASN A 94 -0.99 -15.01 -1.89
N LYS A 95 -1.39 -14.42 -3.01
CA LYS A 95 -0.56 -14.25 -4.20
C LYS A 95 0.65 -13.35 -3.91
N VAL A 96 0.45 -12.22 -3.22
CA VAL A 96 1.55 -11.35 -2.76
C VAL A 96 2.52 -12.10 -1.87
N ARG A 97 2.05 -12.89 -0.90
CA ARG A 97 2.93 -13.70 -0.03
C ARG A 97 3.78 -14.68 -0.84
N LYS A 98 3.16 -15.43 -1.75
CA LYS A 98 3.86 -16.37 -2.62
C LYS A 98 4.87 -15.68 -3.53
N LEU A 99 4.56 -14.47 -3.98
CA LEU A 99 5.46 -13.65 -4.78
C LEU A 99 6.71 -13.27 -4.00
N PHE A 100 6.56 -12.85 -2.74
CA PHE A 100 7.70 -12.62 -1.86
C PHE A 100 8.50 -13.90 -1.63
N GLU A 101 7.86 -15.05 -1.42
CA GLU A 101 8.56 -16.33 -1.30
C GLU A 101 9.39 -16.67 -2.55
N ILE A 102 8.83 -16.47 -3.75
CA ILE A 102 9.53 -16.66 -5.02
C ILE A 102 10.68 -15.66 -5.14
N TYR A 103 10.46 -14.40 -4.78
CA TYR A 103 11.48 -13.37 -4.82
C TYR A 103 12.68 -13.72 -3.92
N GLU A 104 12.43 -14.05 -2.65
CA GLU A 104 13.46 -14.40 -1.68
C GLU A 104 14.24 -15.68 -2.08
N GLN A 105 13.56 -16.65 -2.71
CA GLN A 105 14.20 -17.87 -3.19
C GLN A 105 15.10 -17.64 -4.42
N ASN A 106 14.69 -16.75 -5.34
CA ASN A 106 15.36 -16.58 -6.63
C ASN A 106 16.36 -15.41 -6.65
N PHE A 107 16.23 -14.45 -5.74
CA PHE A 107 17.11 -13.29 -5.61
C PHE A 107 17.77 -13.20 -4.23
N PRO A 108 18.49 -14.25 -3.77
CA PRO A 108 19.15 -14.23 -2.48
C PRO A 108 20.27 -13.17 -2.49
N GLY A 109 20.05 -12.05 -1.81
CA GLY A 109 21.14 -11.15 -1.40
C GLY A 109 21.28 -9.78 -2.10
N SER A 110 20.22 -9.16 -2.65
CA SER A 110 20.33 -7.74 -3.09
C SER A 110 19.11 -6.84 -2.84
N TYR A 111 18.18 -7.26 -1.98
CA TYR A 111 17.14 -6.37 -1.47
C TYR A 111 16.85 -6.72 -0.03
N THR A 112 17.32 -5.89 0.90
CA THR A 112 16.60 -5.76 2.17
C THR A 112 15.33 -4.97 1.82
N PRO A 113 14.13 -5.59 1.78
CA PRO A 113 12.92 -4.79 1.75
C PRO A 113 13.02 -3.74 2.85
N PRO A 114 12.62 -2.47 2.61
CA PRO A 114 12.49 -1.54 3.71
C PRO A 114 11.66 -2.27 4.74
N ASN A 115 12.19 -2.39 5.97
CA ASN A 115 11.51 -3.13 7.00
C ASN A 115 10.12 -2.53 7.12
N TYR A 116 9.07 -3.23 6.67
CA TYR A 116 7.72 -2.67 6.68
C TYR A 116 7.26 -2.39 8.13
N GLU A 117 7.94 -3.00 9.11
CA GLU A 117 7.81 -2.66 10.52
C GLU A 117 8.35 -1.26 10.89
N GLU A 118 9.18 -0.62 10.06
CA GLU A 118 9.61 0.78 10.25
C GLU A 118 8.65 1.79 9.60
N ILE A 119 7.92 1.41 8.54
CA ILE A 119 7.06 2.35 7.79
C ILE A 119 5.71 2.53 8.47
N TYR A 120 5.18 1.49 9.10
CA TYR A 120 3.91 1.54 9.81
C TYR A 120 4.11 1.35 11.31
N PRO A 121 3.44 2.16 12.15
CA PRO A 121 3.49 1.95 13.59
C PRO A 121 2.93 0.57 13.96
N LYS A 122 3.57 -0.10 14.91
CA LYS A 122 3.18 -1.44 15.37
C LYS A 122 2.00 -1.42 16.35
N GLU A 123 1.84 -0.30 17.05
CA GLU A 123 0.87 -0.17 18.13
C GLU A 123 0.18 1.18 18.03
N PHE A 124 -1.01 1.27 18.63
CA PHE A 124 -1.62 2.55 18.90
C PHE A 124 -0.79 3.32 19.94
N SER A 125 -0.52 4.59 19.68
CA SER A 125 0.08 5.47 20.68
C SER A 125 -0.41 6.89 20.56
N LEU A 126 -0.54 7.56 21.70
CA LEU A 126 -0.78 8.99 21.84
C LEU A 126 0.43 9.63 22.52
N SER A 127 1.14 10.46 21.78
CA SER A 127 2.32 11.17 22.29
C SER A 127 1.94 12.37 23.14
N GLN A 128 2.87 12.79 23.99
CA GLN A 128 2.75 14.07 24.68
C GLN A 128 2.77 15.21 23.66
N ASN A 129 1.80 16.12 23.76
CA ASN A 129 1.74 17.31 22.91
C ASN A 129 3.01 18.15 23.06
N TYR A 130 3.46 18.77 21.97
CA TYR A 130 4.63 19.64 21.97
C TYR A 130 4.36 20.94 21.20
N PRO A 131 4.68 22.12 21.78
CA PRO A 131 5.21 22.31 23.15
C PRO A 131 4.19 21.96 24.24
N ASN A 132 4.66 21.70 25.47
CA ASN A 132 3.84 21.58 26.69
C ASN A 132 4.67 22.02 27.92
N PRO A 133 4.34 23.13 28.62
CA PRO A 133 3.20 24.03 28.39
C PRO A 133 3.20 24.71 27.00
N PHE A 134 2.04 25.15 26.51
CA PHE A 134 1.89 25.76 25.18
C PHE A 134 1.11 27.08 25.21
N ASN A 135 1.31 27.90 24.17
CA ASN A 135 0.60 29.18 23.96
C ASN A 135 0.59 29.60 22.46
N PRO A 136 -0.58 29.86 21.83
CA PRO A 136 -1.89 29.24 22.10
C PRO A 136 -2.02 27.88 21.38
N SER A 137 -1.02 27.47 20.60
CA SER A 137 -1.06 26.27 19.76
C SER A 137 -0.07 25.19 20.20
N THR A 138 -0.43 23.93 20.03
CA THR A 138 0.43 22.77 20.25
C THR A 138 0.17 21.70 19.20
N THR A 139 1.12 20.79 19.00
CA THR A 139 0.97 19.65 18.10
C THR A 139 0.79 18.37 18.90
N ILE A 140 -0.27 17.61 18.58
CA ILE A 140 -0.56 16.30 19.15
C ILE A 140 -0.23 15.25 18.10
N LYS A 141 0.62 14.28 18.46
CA LYS A 141 1.00 13.18 17.58
C LYS A 141 0.41 11.87 18.06
N PHE A 142 -0.07 11.05 17.13
CA PHE A 142 -0.56 9.72 17.42
C PHE A 142 -0.35 8.75 16.26
N THR A 143 -0.53 7.47 16.52
CA THR A 143 -0.30 6.40 15.55
C THR A 143 -1.46 5.42 15.54
N VAL A 144 -1.73 4.87 14.35
CA VAL A 144 -2.75 3.85 14.07
C VAL A 144 -2.05 2.65 13.43
N PRO A 145 -2.05 1.45 14.03
CA PRO A 145 -1.26 0.33 13.53
C PRO A 145 -1.87 -0.36 12.30
N LEU A 146 -1.09 -1.23 11.66
CA LEU A 146 -1.47 -1.90 10.41
C LEU A 146 -2.57 -2.95 10.58
N ASP A 147 -2.63 -3.59 11.76
CA ASP A 147 -3.53 -4.69 12.10
C ASP A 147 -4.90 -4.25 12.64
N VAL A 148 -5.23 -2.97 12.49
CA VAL A 148 -6.51 -2.39 12.91
C VAL A 148 -7.67 -3.04 12.15
N LYS A 149 -8.54 -3.72 12.91
CA LYS A 149 -9.78 -4.30 12.40
C LYS A 149 -10.73 -3.18 11.97
N ARG A 150 -11.63 -3.44 11.01
CA ARG A 150 -12.57 -2.43 10.47
C ARG A 150 -13.36 -1.70 11.56
N GLU A 151 -13.74 -2.40 12.62
CA GLU A 151 -14.49 -1.85 13.76
C GLU A 151 -13.66 -0.88 14.62
N THR A 152 -12.34 -1.05 14.65
CA THR A 152 -11.40 -0.21 15.40
C THR A 152 -10.81 0.93 14.57
N SER A 153 -11.29 1.12 13.33
CA SER A 153 -10.82 2.15 12.40
C SER A 153 -11.35 3.55 12.69
N ASN A 154 -12.47 3.69 13.41
CA ASN A 154 -13.00 4.99 13.81
C ASN A 154 -12.15 5.58 14.93
N THR A 155 -11.25 6.48 14.55
CA THR A 155 -10.35 7.16 15.47
C THR A 155 -10.97 8.49 15.91
N LYS A 156 -11.15 8.65 17.22
CA LYS A 156 -11.68 9.87 17.82
C LYS A 156 -10.64 10.49 18.77
N LEU A 157 -10.28 11.75 18.53
CA LEU A 157 -9.38 12.55 19.36
C LEU A 157 -10.14 13.76 19.89
N VAL A 158 -10.31 13.85 21.20
CA VAL A 158 -11.13 14.90 21.85
C VAL A 158 -10.37 15.54 22.99
N VAL A 159 -10.52 16.86 23.13
CA VAL A 159 -10.02 17.67 24.22
C VAL A 159 -11.12 17.88 25.27
N TYR A 160 -10.77 17.73 26.54
CA TYR A 160 -11.63 17.87 27.71
C TYR A 160 -11.03 18.88 28.70
N ASP A 161 -11.88 19.53 29.48
CA ASP A 161 -11.46 20.32 30.63
C ASP A 161 -11.27 19.46 31.90
N ILE A 162 -10.89 20.09 33.01
CA ILE A 162 -10.68 19.40 34.30
C ILE A 162 -11.95 18.77 34.88
N LEU A 163 -13.13 19.20 34.43
CA LEU A 163 -14.42 18.66 34.85
C LEU A 163 -14.88 17.52 33.93
N GLY A 164 -14.09 17.17 32.91
CA GLY A 164 -14.40 16.13 31.94
C GLY A 164 -15.40 16.57 30.86
N ARG A 165 -15.66 17.87 30.70
CA ARG A 165 -16.53 18.37 29.63
C ARG A 165 -15.76 18.37 28.31
N GLU A 166 -16.38 17.89 27.24
CA GLU A 166 -15.82 17.98 25.89
C GLU A 166 -15.69 19.45 25.46
N VAL A 167 -14.47 19.89 25.17
CA VAL A 167 -14.15 21.25 24.75
C VAL A 167 -14.07 21.33 23.23
N LYS A 168 -13.40 20.35 22.60
CA LYS A 168 -13.22 20.31 21.15
C LYS A 168 -12.95 18.90 20.67
N THR A 169 -13.63 18.49 19.60
CA THR A 169 -13.28 17.26 18.86
C THR A 169 -12.29 17.64 17.76
N LEU A 170 -11.13 16.99 17.74
CA LEU A 170 -10.06 17.25 16.76
C LEU A 170 -10.10 16.24 15.60
N VAL A 171 -10.44 14.99 15.90
CA VAL A 171 -10.60 13.90 14.92
C VAL A 171 -11.82 13.07 15.32
N ASN A 172 -12.63 12.65 14.35
CA ASN A 172 -13.75 11.73 14.55
C ASN A 172 -14.11 11.07 13.20
N GLU A 173 -13.20 10.25 12.69
CA GLU A 173 -13.35 9.61 11.38
C GLU A 173 -12.52 8.33 11.28
N ASN A 174 -12.75 7.56 10.21
CA ASN A 174 -11.94 6.38 9.94
C ASN A 174 -10.55 6.79 9.46
N ARG A 175 -9.51 6.36 10.16
CA ARG A 175 -8.11 6.63 9.79
C ARG A 175 -7.43 5.36 9.29
N ALA A 176 -6.68 5.48 8.20
CA ALA A 176 -5.83 4.41 7.72
C ALA A 176 -4.65 4.18 8.70
N PRO A 177 -3.97 3.03 8.62
CA PRO A 177 -2.72 2.83 9.34
C PRO A 177 -1.69 3.91 9.01
N GLY A 178 -1.00 4.44 10.02
CA GLY A 178 0.01 5.48 9.86
C GLY A 178 0.23 6.36 11.09
N SER A 179 1.14 7.31 10.95
CA SER A 179 1.46 8.33 11.94
C SER A 179 0.79 9.65 11.57
N TYR A 180 0.19 10.33 12.56
CA TYR A 180 -0.60 11.53 12.37
C TYR A 180 -0.14 12.65 13.30
N GLU A 181 -0.18 13.88 12.80
CA GLU A 181 0.08 15.09 13.56
C GLU A 181 -1.10 16.05 13.41
N ILE A 182 -1.65 16.50 14.53
CA ILE A 182 -2.78 17.44 14.56
C ILE A 182 -2.39 18.66 15.37
N THR A 183 -2.54 19.84 14.76
CA THR A 183 -2.36 21.11 15.46
C THR A 183 -3.64 21.47 16.21
N PHE A 184 -3.51 21.72 17.50
CA PHE A 184 -4.59 22.22 18.34
C PHE A 184 -4.36 23.70 18.65
N ASP A 185 -5.26 24.56 18.17
CA ASP A 185 -5.35 25.97 18.57
C ASP A 185 -6.36 26.15 19.71
N ALA A 186 -5.87 26.68 20.83
CA ALA A 186 -6.60 26.97 22.04
C ALA A 186 -6.79 28.48 22.29
N SER A 187 -6.69 29.32 21.26
CA SER A 187 -6.83 30.78 21.34
C SER A 187 -8.10 31.29 22.03
N GLN A 188 -9.18 30.49 22.03
CA GLN A 188 -10.47 30.78 22.65
C GLN A 188 -10.66 30.16 24.05
N LEU A 189 -9.62 29.53 24.60
CA LEU A 189 -9.66 28.84 25.90
C LEU A 189 -8.88 29.62 26.97
N ALA A 190 -9.33 29.49 28.22
CA ALA A 190 -8.64 30.07 29.37
C ALA A 190 -7.39 29.27 29.73
N SER A 191 -6.36 29.93 30.27
CA SER A 191 -5.16 29.25 30.81
C SER A 191 -5.56 28.21 31.85
N GLY A 192 -4.92 27.04 31.82
CA GLY A 192 -5.28 25.95 32.70
C GLY A 192 -4.83 24.58 32.21
N VAL A 193 -5.31 23.56 32.92
CA VAL A 193 -5.04 22.15 32.60
C VAL A 193 -6.17 21.61 31.73
N TYR A 194 -5.79 20.92 30.67
CA TYR A 194 -6.71 20.22 29.78
C TYR A 194 -6.24 18.78 29.59
N PHE A 195 -7.16 17.92 29.18
CA PHE A 195 -6.86 16.54 28.84
C PHE A 195 -7.25 16.30 27.39
N TYR A 196 -6.50 15.46 26.69
CA TYR A 196 -6.90 14.98 25.37
C TYR A 196 -6.85 13.47 25.36
N ARG A 197 -7.85 12.87 24.73
CA ARG A 197 -8.06 11.42 24.71
C ARG A 197 -8.22 10.94 23.29
N LEU A 198 -7.43 9.93 22.94
CA LEU A 198 -7.53 9.16 21.71
C LEU A 198 -8.29 7.87 22.01
N THR A 199 -9.33 7.59 21.23
CA THR A 199 -10.10 6.35 21.27
C THR A 199 -10.20 5.75 19.87
N SER A 200 -9.90 4.46 19.73
CA SER A 200 -10.04 3.71 18.47
C SER A 200 -10.35 2.25 18.79
N GLY A 201 -11.61 1.83 18.63
CA GLY A 201 -12.05 0.54 19.14
C GLY A 201 -11.85 0.40 20.66
N ASP A 202 -11.19 -0.68 21.09
CA ASP A 202 -10.85 -0.93 22.50
C ASP A 202 -9.67 -0.10 23.01
N PHE A 203 -8.90 0.54 22.12
CA PHE A 203 -7.78 1.37 22.52
C PHE A 203 -8.27 2.72 23.04
N MET A 204 -7.82 3.10 24.23
CA MET A 204 -8.07 4.40 24.83
C MET A 204 -6.84 4.90 25.58
N GLN A 205 -6.34 6.07 25.20
CA GLN A 205 -5.22 6.72 25.91
C GLN A 205 -5.54 8.20 26.14
N THR A 206 -5.25 8.69 27.34
CA THR A 206 -5.45 10.08 27.73
C THR A 206 -4.13 10.70 28.16
N LYS A 207 -3.91 11.96 27.80
CA LYS A 207 -2.73 12.75 28.19
C LYS A 207 -3.17 14.13 28.67
N LYS A 208 -2.35 14.73 29.53
CA LYS A 208 -2.56 16.05 30.12
C LYS A 208 -1.75 17.09 29.34
N MET A 209 -2.32 18.27 29.13
CA MET A 209 -1.62 19.45 28.58
C MET A 209 -1.90 20.69 29.42
N ILE A 210 -0.98 21.64 29.38
CA ILE A 210 -1.05 22.89 30.15
C ILE A 210 -1.02 24.05 29.16
N LEU A 211 -2.13 24.79 29.10
CA LEU A 211 -2.23 26.04 28.35
C LEU A 211 -1.77 27.18 29.26
N ILE A 212 -0.74 27.91 28.82
CA ILE A 212 -0.30 29.15 29.44
C ILE A 212 -0.60 30.30 28.49
N ARG A 213 -0.98 31.45 29.04
CA ARG A 213 -1.23 32.66 28.28
C ARG A 213 -0.66 33.84 29.02
#